data_AF-A0AAE4VIR0-F1
#
_entry.id   AF-A0AAE4VIR0-F1
#
_cell.length_a   1.000
_cell.length_b   1.000
_cell.length_c   1.000
_cell.angle_alpha   90.00
_cell.angle_beta   90.00
_cell.angle_gamma   90.00
#
_symmetry.space_group_name_H-M   'P 1'
#
loop_
_entity.id
_entity.type
_entity.pdbx_description
1 polymer ?
#
loop_
_entity_poly.entity_id
_entity_poly.type
_entity_poly.pdbx_seq_one_letter_code
_entity_poly.pdbx_strand_id
1 'polypeptide(L)'
;MKTSDRATADAYDLDLASSGAGWVGTFSILVRTLVADITDDGPYGPVQVTLSHGEVVTGELSPGSGDDVLRIGSRVIEIEYVTRVQA
;
A
#
# COMPACT_ATOMS: atom_id res chain seq x y z
N MET A 1 27.35 -16.80 3.85
CA MET A 1 27.06 -15.54 3.14
C MET A 1 25.55 -15.35 3.21
N LYS A 2 25.07 -14.53 4.14
CA LYS A 2 23.64 -14.19 4.23
C LYS A 2 23.42 -13.07 3.23
N THR A 3 22.92 -13.40 2.04
CA THR A 3 22.42 -12.41 1.10
C THR A 3 21.29 -11.69 1.83
N SER A 4 21.52 -10.42 2.15
CA SER A 4 20.55 -9.60 2.85
C SER A 4 19.47 -9.24 1.85
N ASP A 5 18.27 -9.83 2.00
CA ASP A 5 17.03 -9.44 1.29
C ASP A 5 16.54 -8.03 1.70
N ARG A 6 17.46 -7.13 2.06
CA ARG A 6 17.17 -5.78 2.54
C ARG A 6 17.18 -4.74 1.42
N ALA A 7 17.56 -5.15 0.20
CA ALA A 7 17.82 -4.24 -0.92
C ALA A 7 16.57 -3.65 -1.61
N THR A 8 15.35 -4.05 -1.25
CA THR A 8 14.10 -3.45 -1.76
C THR A 8 13.39 -2.55 -0.74
N ALA A 9 13.81 -2.57 0.53
CA ALA A 9 13.28 -1.65 1.55
C ALA A 9 13.93 -0.26 1.49
N ASP A 10 15.09 -0.11 0.83
CA ASP A 10 15.87 1.13 0.76
C ASP A 10 15.48 2.07 -0.41
N ALA A 11 14.39 1.79 -1.14
CA ALA A 11 14.02 2.51 -2.37
C ALA A 11 12.63 3.18 -2.35
N TYR A 12 11.90 3.11 -1.25
CA TYR A 12 10.57 3.72 -1.10
C TYR A 12 10.67 4.88 -0.08
N ASP A 13 10.05 6.01 -0.39
CA ASP A 13 10.00 7.17 0.50
C ASP A 13 9.09 6.89 1.71
N LEU A 14 8.21 5.90 1.58
CA LEU A 14 7.25 5.48 2.59
C LEU A 14 7.21 3.96 2.75
N ASP A 15 7.10 3.53 4.01
CA ASP A 15 6.79 2.15 4.39
C ASP A 15 5.78 2.15 5.54
N LEU A 16 4.51 1.94 5.21
CA LEU A 16 3.40 1.89 6.15
C LEU A 16 2.96 0.44 6.35
N ALA A 17 3.23 -0.12 7.53
CA ALA A 17 2.92 -1.51 7.87
C ALA A 17 1.96 -1.64 9.05
N SER A 18 1.09 -2.65 9.01
CA SER A 18 0.19 -3.07 10.09
C SER A 18 0.48 -4.49 10.52
N SER A 19 0.48 -4.73 11.83
CA SER A 19 0.53 -6.07 12.41
C SER A 19 -0.82 -6.79 12.42
N GLY A 20 -1.91 -6.11 12.02
CA GLY A 20 -3.27 -6.62 12.09
C GLY A 20 -3.87 -6.65 13.50
N ALA A 21 -3.12 -6.28 14.54
CA ALA A 21 -3.56 -6.35 15.93
C ALA A 21 -4.35 -5.11 16.37
N GLY A 22 -5.68 -5.17 16.25
CA GLY A 22 -6.61 -4.26 16.96
C GLY A 22 -6.78 -2.85 16.39
N TRP A 23 -6.03 -2.47 15.34
CA TRP A 23 -6.07 -1.11 14.77
C TRP A 23 -6.37 -1.07 13.27
N VAL A 24 -7.02 -2.11 12.73
CA VAL A 24 -7.33 -2.21 11.29
C VAL A 24 -8.07 -0.96 10.77
N GLY A 25 -9.05 -0.44 11.53
CA GLY A 25 -9.77 0.77 11.13
C GLY A 25 -8.89 2.02 11.06
N THR A 26 -7.98 2.19 12.03
CA THR A 26 -7.00 3.30 12.01
C THR A 26 -6.04 3.16 10.85
N PHE A 27 -5.53 1.95 10.59
CA PHE A 27 -4.68 1.68 9.44
C PHE A 27 -5.39 2.00 8.12
N SER A 28 -6.66 1.59 7.97
CA SER A 28 -7.44 1.92 6.78
C SER A 28 -7.61 3.43 6.59
N ILE A 29 -7.83 4.20 7.66
CA ILE A 29 -7.87 5.67 7.59
C ILE A 29 -6.54 6.23 7.08
N LEU A 30 -5.42 5.79 7.64
CA LEU A 30 -4.09 6.27 7.23
C LEU A 30 -3.81 5.96 5.76
N VAL A 31 -4.12 4.74 5.31
CA VAL A 31 -3.95 4.34 3.91
C VAL A 31 -4.81 5.20 2.98
N ARG A 32 -6.05 5.53 3.35
CA ARG A 32 -6.92 6.39 2.52
C ARG A 32 -6.43 7.81 2.42
N THR A 33 -6.08 8.42 3.55
CA THR A 33 -5.56 9.78 3.58
C THR A 33 -4.28 9.87 2.76
N LEU A 34 -3.40 8.89 2.91
CA LEU A 34 -2.16 8.78 2.14
C LEU A 34 -2.43 8.72 0.63
N VAL A 35 -3.30 7.81 0.19
CA VAL A 35 -3.60 7.63 -1.24
C VAL A 35 -4.20 8.90 -1.81
N ALA A 36 -5.14 9.52 -1.11
CA ALA A 36 -5.76 10.77 -1.55
C ALA A 36 -4.72 11.89 -1.72
N ASP A 37 -3.79 12.03 -0.78
CA ASP A 37 -2.75 13.06 -0.82
C ASP A 37 -1.71 12.81 -1.93
N ILE A 38 -1.17 11.59 -1.99
CA ILE A 38 -0.11 11.24 -2.96
C ILE A 38 -0.64 11.29 -4.41
N THR A 39 -1.94 11.01 -4.60
CA THR A 39 -2.53 10.98 -5.95
C THR A 39 -3.29 12.25 -6.34
N ASP A 40 -3.20 13.33 -5.56
CA ASP A 40 -3.90 14.61 -5.84
C ASP A 40 -3.46 15.21 -7.20
N ASP A 41 -2.18 15.06 -7.55
CA ASP A 41 -1.61 15.50 -8.83
C ASP A 41 -1.70 14.45 -9.96
N GLY A 42 -2.28 13.28 -9.69
CA GLY A 42 -2.41 12.17 -10.62
C GLY A 42 -1.84 10.84 -10.10
N PRO A 43 -1.81 9.79 -10.94
CA PRO A 43 -1.31 8.48 -10.52
C PRO A 43 0.15 8.51 -10.05
N TYR A 44 0.46 7.70 -9.04
CA TYR A 44 1.79 7.64 -8.40
C TYR A 44 2.35 6.22 -8.45
N GLY A 45 3.65 6.07 -8.73
CA GLY A 45 4.28 4.76 -8.62
C GLY A 45 5.76 4.70 -8.99
N PRO A 46 6.38 3.53 -8.81
CA PRO A 46 5.74 2.27 -8.42
C PRO A 46 5.40 2.18 -6.92
N VAL A 47 4.23 1.62 -6.60
CA VAL A 47 3.82 1.27 -5.22
C VAL A 47 3.76 -0.24 -5.09
N GLN A 48 4.21 -0.75 -3.94
CA GLN A 48 4.08 -2.16 -3.55
C GLN A 48 3.11 -2.30 -2.38
N VAL A 49 2.16 -3.22 -2.50
CA VAL A 49 1.16 -3.53 -1.47
C VAL A 49 1.24 -5.00 -1.11
N THR A 50 1.37 -5.29 0.18
CA THR A 50 1.28 -6.65 0.72
C THR A 50 -0.10 -6.89 1.33
N LEU A 51 -0.73 -7.98 0.95
CA LEU A 51 -2.05 -8.39 1.43
C LEU A 51 -1.94 -9.38 2.59
N SER A 52 -3.00 -9.51 3.38
CA SER A 52 -3.07 -10.34 4.58
C SER A 52 -2.90 -11.83 4.29
N HIS A 53 -3.21 -12.28 3.07
CA HIS A 53 -2.94 -13.64 2.58
C HIS A 53 -1.55 -13.82 1.97
N GLY A 54 -0.67 -12.81 2.07
CA GLY A 54 0.73 -12.86 1.64
C GLY A 54 0.97 -12.55 0.15
N GLU A 55 -0.07 -12.25 -0.63
CA GLU A 55 0.10 -11.74 -1.99
C GLU A 55 0.75 -10.36 -1.97
N VAL A 56 1.67 -10.12 -2.90
CA VAL A 56 2.27 -8.81 -3.13
C VAL A 56 1.83 -8.31 -4.50
N VAL A 57 1.27 -7.11 -4.53
CA VAL A 57 0.86 -6.42 -5.75
C VAL A 57 1.73 -5.19 -5.95
N THR A 58 2.32 -5.03 -7.13
CA THR A 58 3.13 -3.87 -7.49
C THR A 58 2.54 -3.19 -8.71
N GLY A 59 2.48 -1.85 -8.71
CA GLY A 59 2.02 -1.09 -9.86
C GLY A 59 1.85 0.40 -9.57
N GLU A 60 1.21 1.09 -10.49
CA GLU A 60 0.85 2.49 -10.32
C GLU A 60 -0.41 2.60 -9.47
N LEU A 61 -0.33 3.37 -8.39
CA LEU A 61 -1.45 3.74 -7.54
C LEU A 61 -2.27 4.83 -8.24
N SER A 62 -3.55 4.56 -8.45
CA SER A 62 -4.49 5.54 -9.01
C SER A 62 -5.39 6.12 -7.91
N PRO A 63 -5.96 7.32 -8.12
CA PRO A 63 -6.96 7.89 -7.22
C PRO A 63 -8.07 6.88 -6.91
N GLY A 64 -8.35 6.69 -5.62
CA GLY A 64 -9.44 5.84 -5.16
C GLY A 64 -10.79 6.44 -5.53
N SER A 65 -11.66 5.67 -6.18
CA SER A 65 -13.02 6.10 -6.53
C SER A 65 -14.07 5.65 -5.51
N GLY A 66 -13.67 5.34 -4.26
CA GLY A 66 -14.53 4.81 -3.21
C GLY A 66 -13.79 4.63 -1.88
N ASP A 67 -14.53 4.65 -0.77
CA ASP A 67 -13.99 4.87 0.58
C ASP A 67 -13.20 3.70 1.19
N ASP A 68 -12.99 2.57 0.50
CA ASP A 68 -12.35 1.39 1.10
C ASP A 68 -11.49 0.53 0.14
N VAL A 69 -11.08 1.07 -1.02
CA VAL A 69 -10.27 0.31 -2.00
C VAL A 69 -9.00 1.04 -2.46
N LEU A 70 -7.93 0.29 -2.68
CA LEU A 70 -6.76 0.69 -3.45
C LEU A 70 -6.91 0.25 -4.91
N ARG A 71 -6.51 1.12 -5.84
CA ARG A 71 -6.41 0.80 -7.26
C ARG A 71 -4.94 0.77 -7.65
N ILE A 72 -4.43 -0.41 -7.98
CA ILE A 72 -3.04 -0.61 -8.39
C ILE A 72 -3.02 -1.24 -9.78
N GLY A 73 -2.65 -0.44 -10.79
CA GLY A 73 -2.83 -0.81 -12.20
C GLY A 73 -4.29 -1.17 -12.49
N SER A 74 -4.54 -2.39 -12.97
CA SER A 74 -5.89 -2.90 -13.23
C SER A 74 -6.57 -3.56 -12.03
N ARG A 75 -5.88 -3.68 -10.88
CA ARG A 75 -6.39 -4.36 -9.68
C ARG A 75 -7.14 -3.38 -8.79
N VAL A 76 -8.26 -3.84 -8.25
CA VAL A 76 -8.99 -3.19 -7.15
C VAL A 76 -8.82 -4.08 -5.92
N ILE A 77 -8.35 -3.51 -4.82
CA ILE A 77 -7.96 -4.23 -3.60
C ILE A 77 -8.69 -3.58 -2.43
N GLU A 78 -9.40 -4.36 -1.61
CA GLU A 78 -10.01 -3.81 -0.39
C GLU A 78 -8.93 -3.51 0.66
N ILE A 79 -9.00 -2.32 1.25
CA ILE A 79 -7.99 -1.81 2.19
C ILE A 79 -7.90 -2.70 3.44
N GLU A 80 -8.99 -3.36 3.83
CA GLU A 80 -8.99 -4.27 4.98
C GLU A 80 -8.05 -5.47 4.81
N TYR A 81 -7.72 -5.85 3.57
CA TYR A 81 -6.76 -6.90 3.30
C TYR A 81 -5.33 -6.38 3.21
N VAL A 82 -5.11 -5.07 3.21
CA VAL A 82 -3.76 -4.50 3.11
C VAL A 82 -3.07 -4.59 4.47
N THR A 83 -1.85 -5.10 4.47
CA THR A 83 -0.98 -5.18 5.67
C THR A 83 0.27 -4.33 5.54
N ARG A 84 0.66 -3.94 4.32
CA ARG A 84 1.79 -3.05 4.08
C ARG A 84 1.63 -2.29 2.78
N VAL A 85 1.97 -1.01 2.79
CA VAL A 85 2.08 -0.13 1.61
C VAL A 85 3.50 0.43 1.59
N GLN A 86 4.18 0.31 0.45
CA GLN A 86 5.49 0.91 0.22
C GLN A 86 5.39 1.77 -1.04
N ALA A 87 5.72 3.05 -0.93
CA ALA A 87 5.52 4.07 -1.96
C ALA A 87 6.77 4.95 -2.08
#